data_AF-A0A7W1N3F0-F1
#
_entry.id   AF-A0A7W1N3F0-F1
#
_cell.length_a   1.000
_cell.length_b   1.000
_cell.length_c   1.000
_cell.angle_alpha   90.00
_cell.angle_beta   90.00
_cell.angle_gamma   90.00
#
_symmetry.space_group_name_H-M   'P 1'
#
loop_
_entity.id
_entity.type
_entity.pdbx_description
1 polymer ?
#
loop_
_entity_poly.entity_id
_entity_poly.type
_entity_poly.pdbx_seq_one_letter_code
_entity_poly.pdbx_strand_id
1 'polypeptide(L)'
;MALALISQRNSRRRFVALFGMAGLRGLLDVACAELKARPAATTRREPQAALVPQVPVQAQRDRSFAQLRKQLQAFDAVLDTPSHAPGPIRAATTFDSQQAQPAAGAGVVLLWPLLPKLFGKLGLAERGKFIDEQARSAAAGYISQIIWPDDVTKVREMIPILLAGLAIGSIEPVQRCVLTNPVEALLDDTIGSLARMVPGLFRLGPADLRLMFLGRRGTVSHDGEGFIVDVEADATDVLLRQLPWPLSPIALPWLAAPLAVRWVGHDA
;
A
#
# COMPACT_ATOMS: atom_id res chain seq x y z
N MET A 1 4.93 39.86 33.79
CA MET A 1 3.56 39.56 33.34
C MET A 1 3.63 38.25 32.55
N ALA A 2 3.66 37.10 33.22
CA ALA A 2 2.51 36.24 33.56
C ALA A 2 1.84 35.64 32.30
N LEU A 3 2.13 34.35 31.98
CA LEU A 3 1.22 33.16 32.08
C LEU A 3 0.19 33.10 30.92
N ALA A 4 -0.17 32.00 30.25
CA ALA A 4 -0.19 30.54 30.50
C ALA A 4 -0.37 29.80 29.14
N LEU A 5 0.32 28.67 28.88
CA LEU A 5 -0.17 27.26 28.90
C LEU A 5 -1.49 26.91 28.16
N ILE A 6 -1.36 25.96 27.21
CA ILE A 6 -2.15 24.73 26.98
C ILE A 6 -3.68 24.87 26.86
N SER A 7 -4.28 24.44 25.73
CA SER A 7 -5.23 23.31 25.73
C SER A 7 -5.73 22.91 24.34
N GLN A 8 -5.49 21.63 24.06
CA GLN A 8 -6.20 20.71 23.19
C GLN A 8 -7.67 21.03 22.78
N ARG A 9 -7.97 20.63 21.53
CA ARG A 9 -9.08 19.70 21.18
C ARG A 9 -10.52 20.26 21.29
N ASN A 10 -11.01 20.87 20.22
CA ASN A 10 -12.41 20.69 19.79
C ASN A 10 -12.67 21.33 18.42
N SER A 11 -12.69 20.54 17.36
CA SER A 11 -13.28 20.95 16.06
C SER A 11 -13.87 19.74 15.34
N ARG A 12 -14.81 19.09 16.03
CA ARG A 12 -15.84 18.25 15.42
C ARG A 12 -17.17 18.61 16.06
N ARG A 13 -17.81 19.66 15.56
CA ARG A 13 -19.25 19.98 15.68
C ARG A 13 -19.47 21.39 15.12
N ARG A 14 -19.97 21.46 13.89
CA ARG A 14 -20.84 22.50 13.33
C ARG A 14 -20.92 22.29 11.82
N PHE A 15 -21.86 21.48 11.37
CA PHE A 15 -22.52 21.66 10.08
C PHE A 15 -23.80 20.81 10.08
N VAL A 16 -24.80 21.30 10.80
CA VAL A 16 -26.21 20.96 10.57
C VAL A 16 -26.97 22.25 10.76
N ALA A 17 -27.43 22.83 9.65
CA ALA A 17 -28.65 23.63 9.63
C ALA A 17 -29.14 23.81 8.18
N LEU A 18 -30.45 23.65 8.02
CA LEU A 18 -31.34 24.08 6.93
C LEU A 18 -31.36 23.25 5.65
N PHE A 19 -32.32 22.31 5.58
CA PHE A 19 -33.51 22.47 4.73
C PHE A 19 -34.64 21.61 5.33
N GLY A 20 -35.83 22.21 5.51
CA GLY A 20 -36.98 21.58 6.14
C GLY A 20 -37.82 20.73 5.17
N MET A 21 -38.66 19.88 5.73
CA MET A 21 -39.98 19.54 5.19
C MET A 21 -40.81 18.91 6.31
N ALA A 22 -42.01 19.43 6.46
CA ALA A 22 -43.05 18.92 7.33
C ALA A 22 -43.59 17.58 6.82
N GLY A 23 -44.09 16.76 7.75
CA GLY A 23 -44.99 15.65 7.44
C GLY A 23 -44.38 14.27 7.63
N LEU A 24 -44.52 13.71 8.84
CA LEU A 24 -45.14 12.39 9.06
C LEU A 24 -45.23 12.14 10.57
N ARG A 25 -46.24 12.75 11.18
CA ARG A 25 -46.67 12.48 12.55
C ARG A 25 -47.69 11.35 12.46
N GLY A 26 -47.23 10.12 12.61
CA GLY A 26 -48.09 8.93 12.58
C GLY A 26 -47.37 7.71 12.05
N LEU A 27 -46.51 7.11 12.88
CA LEU A 27 -46.01 5.72 12.74
C LEU A 27 -45.07 5.34 13.91
N LEU A 28 -45.35 5.81 15.13
CA LEU A 28 -44.60 5.43 16.33
C LEU A 28 -45.46 4.79 17.45
N ASP A 29 -46.75 4.54 17.22
CA ASP A 29 -47.66 3.98 18.23
C ASP A 29 -48.11 2.53 17.99
N VAL A 30 -47.54 1.79 17.01
CA VAL A 30 -47.99 0.42 16.70
C VAL A 30 -46.94 -0.67 17.00
N ALA A 31 -45.68 -0.33 17.31
CA ALA A 31 -44.64 -1.35 17.54
C ALA A 31 -44.41 -1.73 19.02
N CYS A 32 -45.08 -1.10 19.98
CA CYS A 32 -44.81 -1.29 21.41
C CYS A 32 -45.81 -2.22 22.14
N ALA A 33 -46.79 -2.81 21.43
CA ALA A 33 -47.90 -3.53 22.06
C ALA A 33 -47.94 -5.07 21.85
N GLU A 34 -46.98 -5.69 21.15
CA GLU A 34 -46.95 -7.15 20.95
C GLU A 34 -45.88 -7.91 21.78
N LEU A 35 -45.21 -7.26 22.73
CA LEU A 35 -44.17 -7.91 23.56
C LEU A 35 -44.68 -8.56 24.86
N LYS A 36 -45.99 -8.75 25.05
CA LYS A 36 -46.56 -9.37 26.26
C LYS A 36 -47.56 -10.50 25.96
N ALA A 37 -47.11 -11.58 25.32
CA ALA A 37 -47.74 -12.90 25.47
C ALA A 37 -46.97 -13.99 24.72
N ARG A 38 -45.91 -14.57 25.31
CA ARG A 38 -45.53 -15.96 25.00
C ARG A 38 -44.97 -16.66 26.25
N PRO A 39 -45.55 -17.81 26.66
CA PRO A 39 -45.04 -18.60 27.78
C PRO A 39 -43.74 -19.33 27.40
N ALA A 40 -42.89 -19.52 28.41
CA ALA A 40 -41.61 -20.18 28.34
C ALA A 40 -41.76 -21.68 28.04
N ALA A 41 -41.27 -22.10 26.87
CA ALA A 41 -40.94 -23.49 26.58
C ALA A 41 -39.43 -23.57 26.30
N THR A 42 -38.66 -23.87 27.34
CA THR A 42 -37.22 -24.03 27.30
C THR A 42 -36.90 -25.39 26.65
N THR A 43 -36.75 -25.43 25.33
CA THR A 43 -35.96 -26.49 24.69
C THR A 43 -34.57 -25.93 24.43
N ARG A 44 -33.63 -26.31 25.29
CA ARG A 44 -32.22 -25.95 25.23
C ARG A 44 -31.60 -26.61 23.97
N ARG A 45 -31.69 -25.95 22.82
CA ARG A 45 -30.81 -26.22 21.68
C ARG A 45 -29.53 -25.41 21.91
N GLU A 46 -28.45 -26.10 22.27
CA GLU A 46 -27.12 -25.52 22.22
C GLU A 46 -26.87 -24.97 20.81
N PRO A 47 -26.44 -23.70 20.65
CA PRO A 47 -25.88 -23.28 19.38
C PRO A 47 -24.55 -24.03 19.24
N GLN A 48 -24.52 -25.07 18.40
CA GLN A 48 -23.27 -25.59 17.88
C GLN A 48 -22.60 -24.42 17.17
N ALA A 49 -21.63 -23.81 17.86
CA ALA A 49 -20.69 -22.90 17.27
C ALA A 49 -20.04 -23.66 16.13
N ALA A 50 -20.42 -23.32 14.89
CA ALA A 50 -19.72 -23.79 13.71
C ALA A 50 -18.26 -23.39 13.91
N LEU A 51 -17.44 -24.40 14.23
CA LEU A 51 -16.01 -24.27 14.35
C LEU A 51 -15.52 -23.87 12.97
N VAL A 52 -15.41 -22.57 12.71
CA VAL A 52 -14.71 -22.05 11.54
C VAL A 52 -13.31 -22.66 11.64
N PRO A 53 -12.90 -23.54 10.72
CA PRO A 53 -11.60 -24.18 10.83
C PRO A 53 -10.55 -23.09 10.81
N GLN A 54 -9.91 -22.85 11.95
CA GLN A 54 -8.79 -21.94 12.03
C GLN A 54 -7.64 -22.60 11.28
N VAL A 55 -7.45 -22.19 10.02
CA VAL A 55 -6.26 -22.57 9.27
C VAL A 55 -5.05 -22.08 10.07
N PRO A 56 -4.10 -22.96 10.44
CA PRO A 56 -2.92 -22.54 11.19
C PRO A 56 -2.21 -21.41 10.45
N VAL A 57 -1.82 -20.35 11.17
CA VAL A 57 -1.11 -19.18 10.60
C VAL A 57 0.09 -19.63 9.75
N GLN A 58 0.75 -20.72 10.14
CA GLN A 58 1.82 -21.38 9.39
C GLN A 58 1.37 -21.85 7.99
N ALA A 59 0.25 -22.57 7.89
CA ALA A 59 -0.26 -23.08 6.62
C ALA A 59 -0.74 -21.95 5.69
N GLN A 60 -1.27 -20.86 6.26
CA GLN A 60 -1.64 -19.67 5.48
C GLN A 60 -0.40 -18.93 4.95
N ARG A 61 0.69 -18.90 5.72
CA ARG A 61 1.99 -18.40 5.27
C ARG A 61 2.54 -19.24 4.12
N ASP A 62 2.61 -20.56 4.29
CA ASP A 62 3.16 -21.47 3.28
C ASP A 62 2.45 -21.34 1.92
N ARG A 63 1.12 -21.22 1.94
CA ARG A 63 0.33 -20.94 0.72
C ARG A 63 0.63 -19.57 0.10
N SER A 64 0.76 -18.54 0.93
CA SER A 64 1.08 -17.17 0.47
C SER A 64 2.47 -17.12 -0.16
N PHE A 65 3.46 -17.80 0.44
CA PHE A 65 4.80 -17.94 -0.11
C PHE A 65 4.81 -18.72 -1.42
N ALA A 66 4.08 -19.84 -1.52
CA ALA A 66 4.01 -20.62 -2.74
C ALA A 66 3.39 -19.81 -3.89
N GLN A 67 2.34 -19.03 -3.60
CA GLN A 67 1.72 -18.15 -4.60
C GLN A 67 2.67 -17.04 -5.03
N LEU A 68 3.36 -16.40 -4.08
CA LEU A 68 4.30 -15.34 -4.40
C LEU A 68 5.50 -15.83 -5.19
N ARG A 69 6.06 -17.00 -4.84
CA ARG A 69 7.11 -17.65 -5.63
C ARG A 69 6.65 -17.96 -7.04
N LYS A 70 5.43 -18.47 -7.23
CA LYS A 70 4.87 -18.66 -8.58
C LYS A 70 4.75 -17.35 -9.35
N GLN A 71 4.36 -16.26 -8.69
CA GLN A 71 4.31 -14.94 -9.34
C GLN A 71 5.70 -14.45 -9.73
N LEU A 72 6.68 -14.55 -8.84
CA LEU A 72 8.07 -14.17 -9.11
C LEU A 72 8.70 -15.02 -10.22
N GLN A 73 8.47 -16.33 -10.23
CA GLN A 73 8.93 -17.22 -11.31
C GLN A 73 8.27 -16.90 -12.65
N ALA A 74 6.97 -16.58 -12.64
CA ALA A 74 6.28 -16.11 -13.83
C ALA A 74 6.84 -14.76 -14.31
N PHE A 75 7.32 -13.92 -13.39
CA PHE A 75 8.01 -12.66 -13.72
C PHE A 75 9.38 -12.89 -14.36
N ASP A 76 10.19 -13.77 -13.79
CA ASP A 76 11.51 -14.12 -14.35
C ASP A 76 11.34 -14.65 -15.79
N ALA A 77 10.32 -15.47 -16.05
CA ALA A 77 10.02 -15.95 -17.40
C ALA A 77 9.56 -14.85 -18.38
N VAL A 78 8.91 -13.78 -17.89
CA VAL A 78 8.50 -12.63 -18.71
C VAL A 78 9.69 -11.73 -19.06
N LEU A 79 10.70 -11.64 -18.20
CA LEU A 79 11.95 -10.90 -18.48
C LEU A 79 12.72 -11.47 -19.67
N ASP A 80 12.62 -12.79 -19.90
CA ASP A 80 13.25 -13.46 -21.04
C ASP A 80 12.45 -13.32 -22.36
N THR A 81 11.25 -12.73 -22.33
CA THR A 81 10.40 -12.57 -23.51
C THR A 81 10.61 -11.18 -24.13
N PRO A 82 10.91 -11.04 -25.43
CA PRO A 82 11.07 -9.74 -26.06
C PRO A 82 9.71 -9.00 -26.10
N SER A 83 9.51 -8.09 -25.14
CA SER A 83 8.33 -7.24 -25.04
C SER A 83 8.51 -5.98 -25.89
N HIS A 84 7.46 -5.60 -26.64
CA HIS A 84 7.33 -4.28 -27.25
C HIS A 84 7.19 -3.25 -26.11
N ALA A 85 8.32 -2.77 -25.61
CA ALA A 85 8.42 -1.88 -24.47
C ALA A 85 7.86 -0.47 -24.80
N PRO A 86 7.13 0.18 -23.88
CA PRO A 86 7.10 1.64 -23.86
C PRO A 86 8.55 2.15 -23.70
N GLY A 87 8.87 3.26 -24.35
CA GLY A 87 10.25 3.77 -24.43
C GLY A 87 10.95 3.96 -23.07
N PRO A 88 12.29 4.15 -23.07
CA PRO A 88 13.08 4.25 -21.84
C PRO A 88 12.51 5.28 -20.87
N ILE A 89 12.57 5.01 -19.57
CA ILE A 89 12.21 5.96 -18.50
C ILE A 89 13.19 7.13 -18.60
N ARG A 90 12.84 8.15 -19.37
CA ARG A 90 13.68 9.34 -19.55
C ARG A 90 13.51 10.23 -18.33
N ALA A 91 14.61 10.50 -17.64
CA ALA A 91 14.72 11.66 -16.75
C ALA A 91 14.27 12.92 -17.52
N ALA A 92 13.31 13.68 -16.98
CA ALA A 92 13.08 15.04 -17.47
C ALA A 92 14.30 15.91 -17.11
N THR A 93 14.44 17.05 -17.79
CA THR A 93 15.60 17.97 -17.81
C THR A 93 16.09 18.46 -16.43
N THR A 94 15.39 18.15 -15.34
CA THR A 94 15.70 18.57 -13.97
C THR A 94 16.35 17.46 -13.12
N PHE A 95 16.28 16.19 -13.54
CA PHE A 95 16.99 15.12 -12.83
C PHE A 95 18.46 15.13 -13.28
N ASP A 96 19.35 15.63 -12.42
CA ASP A 96 20.78 15.50 -12.64
C ASP A 96 21.19 14.03 -12.50
N SER A 97 21.35 13.36 -13.64
CA SER A 97 21.81 11.97 -13.72
C SER A 97 23.24 11.78 -13.20
N GLN A 98 23.99 12.86 -12.95
CA GLN A 98 25.36 12.78 -12.42
C GLN A 98 25.42 12.77 -10.88
N GLN A 99 24.31 13.04 -10.18
CA GLN A 99 24.29 13.13 -8.72
C GLN A 99 23.16 12.32 -8.09
N ALA A 100 23.48 11.64 -6.99
CA ALA A 100 22.48 10.96 -6.17
C ALA A 100 21.58 12.00 -5.49
N GLN A 101 20.27 11.85 -5.66
CA GLN A 101 19.27 12.78 -5.17
C GLN A 101 18.56 12.20 -3.95
N PRO A 102 18.36 12.97 -2.87
CA PRO A 102 17.67 12.48 -1.68
C PRO A 102 16.19 12.19 -2.02
N ALA A 103 15.71 11.04 -1.57
CA ALA A 103 14.33 10.62 -1.73
C ALA A 103 13.77 10.09 -0.40
N ALA A 104 12.49 10.34 -0.15
CA ALA A 104 11.79 9.73 0.97
C ALA A 104 11.02 8.49 0.51
N GLY A 105 10.69 7.61 1.44
CA GLY A 105 9.88 6.42 1.14
C GLY A 105 10.64 5.33 0.40
N ALA A 106 11.97 5.33 0.45
CA ALA A 106 12.82 4.38 -0.25
C ALA A 106 12.54 2.93 0.15
N GLY A 107 12.11 2.69 1.39
CA GLY A 107 11.78 1.33 1.84
C GLY A 107 10.48 0.76 1.28
N VAL A 108 9.66 1.55 0.58
CA VAL A 108 8.43 1.04 -0.09
C VAL A 108 8.74 0.00 -1.17
N VAL A 109 9.99 -0.05 -1.64
CA VAL A 109 10.52 -1.09 -2.52
C VAL A 109 10.27 -2.49 -1.97
N LEU A 110 10.14 -2.70 -0.65
CA LEU A 110 9.77 -4.00 -0.06
C LEU A 110 8.42 -4.54 -0.58
N LEU A 111 7.51 -3.65 -0.99
CA LEU A 111 6.18 -4.02 -1.46
C LEU A 111 6.15 -4.37 -2.94
N TRP A 112 7.26 -4.31 -3.68
CA TRP A 112 7.28 -4.50 -5.13
C TRP A 112 6.53 -5.76 -5.61
N PRO A 113 6.63 -6.94 -4.98
CA PRO A 113 5.93 -8.14 -5.46
C PRO A 113 4.41 -8.07 -5.24
N LEU A 114 3.96 -7.21 -4.33
CA LEU A 114 2.55 -7.02 -3.98
C LEU A 114 1.87 -5.97 -4.87
N LEU A 115 2.64 -5.06 -5.49
CA LEU A 115 2.10 -3.97 -6.31
C LEU A 115 1.23 -4.46 -7.48
N PRO A 116 1.60 -5.50 -8.27
CA PRO A 116 0.74 -5.97 -9.37
C PRO A 116 -0.64 -6.42 -8.91
N LYS A 117 -0.70 -7.13 -7.77
CA LYS A 117 -1.97 -7.58 -7.20
C LYS A 117 -2.78 -6.42 -6.63
N LEU A 118 -2.12 -5.46 -5.98
CA LEU A 118 -2.76 -4.26 -5.49
C LEU A 118 -3.41 -3.47 -6.64
N PHE A 119 -2.66 -3.21 -7.71
CA PHE A 119 -3.15 -2.44 -8.85
C PHE A 119 -4.24 -3.17 -9.64
N GLY A 120 -4.19 -4.50 -9.72
CA GLY A 120 -5.30 -5.30 -10.24
C GLY A 120 -6.57 -5.16 -9.41
N LYS A 121 -6.46 -5.16 -8.07
CA LYS A 121 -7.61 -4.95 -7.17
C LYS A 121 -8.17 -3.52 -7.23
N LEU A 122 -7.32 -2.53 -7.49
CA LEU A 122 -7.72 -1.14 -7.70
C LEU A 122 -8.27 -0.87 -9.11
N GLY A 123 -8.25 -1.86 -10.01
CA GLY A 123 -8.68 -1.70 -11.40
C GLY A 123 -7.75 -0.82 -12.24
N LEU A 124 -6.48 -0.65 -11.82
CA LEU A 124 -5.50 0.19 -12.51
C LEU A 124 -4.70 -0.60 -13.54
N ALA A 125 -4.52 -1.91 -13.32
CA ALA A 125 -3.70 -2.75 -14.17
C ALA A 125 -4.39 -4.08 -14.50
N GLU A 126 -4.30 -4.48 -15.77
CA GLU A 126 -4.80 -5.74 -16.29
C GLU A 126 -3.72 -6.43 -17.13
N ARG A 127 -3.59 -7.75 -17.00
CA ARG A 127 -2.64 -8.58 -17.77
C ARG A 127 -1.19 -8.03 -17.76
N GLY A 128 -0.77 -7.47 -16.62
CA GLY A 128 0.59 -6.93 -16.47
C GLY A 128 0.81 -5.58 -17.15
N LYS A 129 -0.22 -4.80 -17.46
CA LYS A 129 -0.07 -3.43 -17.97
C LYS A 129 -1.10 -2.52 -17.30
N PHE A 130 -0.74 -1.24 -17.13
CA PHE A 130 -1.74 -0.24 -16.74
C PHE A 130 -2.78 -0.07 -17.84
N ILE A 131 -4.04 0.18 -17.46
CA ILE A 131 -5.15 0.33 -18.40
C ILE A 131 -5.03 1.61 -19.25
N ASP A 132 -4.47 2.67 -18.66
CA ASP A 132 -4.17 3.94 -19.30
C ASP A 132 -3.13 4.75 -18.48
N GLU A 133 -2.78 5.94 -18.98
CA GLU A 133 -1.83 6.84 -18.33
C GLU A 133 -2.33 7.41 -17.00
N GLN A 134 -3.65 7.61 -16.87
CA GLN A 134 -4.25 8.13 -15.64
C GLN A 134 -4.15 7.09 -14.53
N ALA A 135 -4.34 5.81 -14.86
CA ALA A 135 -4.18 4.68 -13.95
C ALA A 135 -2.73 4.52 -13.50
N ARG A 136 -1.76 4.73 -14.41
CA ARG A 136 -0.33 4.76 -14.07
C ARG A 136 0.01 5.92 -13.13
N SER A 137 -0.51 7.12 -13.41
CA SER A 137 -0.38 8.29 -12.52
C SER A 137 -1.04 8.06 -11.15
N ALA A 138 -2.22 7.44 -11.12
CA ALA A 138 -2.90 7.07 -9.88
C ALA A 138 -2.13 6.01 -9.08
N ALA A 139 -1.46 5.06 -9.74
CA ALA A 139 -0.64 4.06 -9.08
C ALA A 139 0.50 4.70 -8.27
N ALA A 140 1.19 5.69 -8.81
CA ALA A 140 2.19 6.47 -8.06
C ALA A 140 1.55 7.20 -6.85
N GLY A 141 0.36 7.78 -7.03
CA GLY A 141 -0.41 8.38 -5.94
C GLY A 141 -0.74 7.39 -4.82
N TYR A 142 -1.21 6.18 -5.16
CA TYR A 142 -1.51 5.14 -4.17
C TYR A 142 -0.26 4.60 -3.48
N ILE A 143 0.87 4.43 -4.19
CA ILE A 143 2.15 4.05 -3.55
C ILE A 143 2.57 5.13 -2.54
N SER A 144 2.45 6.41 -2.88
CA SER A 144 2.72 7.50 -1.93
C SER A 144 1.79 7.43 -0.72
N GLN A 145 0.50 7.17 -0.92
CA GLN A 145 -0.50 7.09 0.16
C GLN A 145 -0.34 5.85 1.05
N ILE A 146 0.23 4.77 0.53
CA ILE A 146 0.63 3.62 1.34
C ILE A 146 1.62 4.05 2.42
N ILE A 147 2.53 4.96 2.12
CA ILE A 147 3.57 5.42 3.05
C ILE A 147 3.04 6.56 3.92
N TRP A 148 2.43 7.57 3.28
CA TRP A 148 1.94 8.79 3.92
C TRP A 148 0.45 9.03 3.58
N PRO A 149 -0.49 8.37 4.29
CA PRO A 149 -1.92 8.46 3.96
C PRO A 149 -2.45 9.89 4.07
N ASP A 150 -1.92 10.70 5.01
CA ASP A 150 -2.43 12.04 5.30
C ASP A 150 -1.58 13.17 4.70
N ASP A 151 -0.44 12.87 4.07
CA ASP A 151 0.48 13.91 3.58
C ASP A 151 0.31 14.16 2.07
N VAL A 152 -0.30 15.30 1.74
CA VAL A 152 -0.52 15.74 0.35
C VAL A 152 0.77 16.17 -0.35
N THR A 153 1.81 16.52 0.41
CA THR A 153 3.07 17.04 -0.15
C THR A 153 3.94 15.93 -0.74
N LYS A 154 3.69 14.68 -0.34
CA LYS A 154 4.51 13.51 -0.68
C LYS A 154 4.11 12.79 -1.98
N VAL A 155 3.04 13.25 -2.63
CA VAL A 155 2.49 12.63 -3.85
C VAL A 155 3.49 12.59 -5.02
N ARG A 156 4.53 13.44 -5.00
CA ARG A 156 5.57 13.53 -6.04
C ARG A 156 6.94 12.98 -5.61
N GLU A 157 6.99 12.16 -4.56
CA GLU A 157 8.23 11.49 -4.18
C GLU A 157 8.71 10.56 -5.31
N MET A 158 10.02 10.51 -5.51
CA MET A 158 10.63 9.89 -6.69
C MET A 158 10.43 8.37 -6.75
N ILE A 159 10.47 7.70 -5.59
CA ILE A 159 10.36 6.24 -5.50
C ILE A 159 8.97 5.74 -5.93
N PRO A 160 7.85 6.31 -5.42
CA PRO A 160 6.52 6.03 -5.96
C PRO A 160 6.40 6.23 -7.49
N ILE A 161 6.99 7.30 -8.02
CA ILE A 161 7.00 7.60 -9.46
C ILE A 161 7.73 6.50 -10.24
N LEU A 162 8.95 6.14 -9.81
CA LEU A 162 9.75 5.10 -10.43
C LEU A 162 9.06 3.74 -10.41
N LEU A 163 8.47 3.33 -9.29
CA LEU A 163 7.77 2.04 -9.17
C LEU A 163 6.50 1.97 -10.04
N ALA A 164 5.87 3.10 -10.33
CA ALA A 164 4.78 3.19 -11.30
C ALA A 164 5.27 3.21 -12.76
N GLY A 165 6.58 3.26 -13.00
CA GLY A 165 7.15 3.36 -14.36
C GLY A 165 6.96 4.73 -15.01
N LEU A 166 6.85 5.78 -14.19
CA LEU A 166 6.78 7.16 -14.65
C LEU A 166 8.18 7.78 -14.71
N ALA A 167 8.34 8.74 -15.62
CA ALA A 167 9.55 9.54 -15.74
C ALA A 167 9.67 10.53 -14.56
N ILE A 168 10.85 10.57 -13.91
CA ILE A 168 11.11 11.60 -12.90
C ILE A 168 11.09 12.98 -13.56
N GLY A 169 10.32 13.90 -12.96
CA GLY A 169 10.15 15.26 -13.47
C GLY A 169 9.18 15.36 -14.66
N SER A 170 8.39 14.32 -14.95
CA SER A 170 7.28 14.42 -15.89
C SER A 170 6.33 15.57 -15.50
N ILE A 171 5.83 16.29 -16.51
CA ILE A 171 4.83 17.34 -16.33
C ILE A 171 3.48 16.74 -15.90
N GLU A 172 3.27 15.46 -16.22
CA GLU A 172 2.07 14.71 -15.87
C GLU A 172 1.76 14.82 -14.37
N PRO A 173 0.52 15.22 -14.01
CA PRO A 173 0.17 15.40 -12.63
C PRO A 173 0.02 14.03 -11.96
N VAL A 174 0.97 13.68 -11.09
CA VAL A 174 0.70 12.66 -10.08
C VAL A 174 -0.31 13.26 -9.10
N GLN A 175 -1.49 12.65 -9.05
CA GLN A 175 -2.60 13.15 -8.25
C GLN A 175 -2.74 12.35 -6.97
N ARG A 176 -3.16 13.04 -5.92
CA ARG A 176 -3.66 12.39 -4.72
C ARG A 176 -4.95 11.67 -5.07
N CYS A 177 -5.00 10.36 -4.83
CA CYS A 177 -6.21 9.58 -5.03
C CYS A 177 -7.18 9.79 -3.87
N VAL A 178 -8.48 9.66 -4.16
CA VAL A 178 -9.51 9.68 -3.11
C VAL A 178 -9.42 8.37 -2.33
N LEU A 179 -9.11 8.49 -1.04
CA LEU A 179 -9.13 7.38 -0.10
C LEU A 179 -10.55 7.22 0.43
N THR A 180 -11.23 6.19 -0.06
CA THR A 180 -12.47 5.70 0.55
C THR A 180 -12.11 4.63 1.58
N ASN A 181 -12.94 4.40 2.60
CA ASN A 181 -12.68 3.36 3.61
C ASN A 181 -12.29 1.99 3.01
N PRO A 182 -12.92 1.49 1.91
CA PRO A 182 -12.48 0.26 1.26
C PRO A 182 -11.07 0.31 0.67
N VAL A 183 -10.69 1.45 0.08
CA VAL A 183 -9.36 1.66 -0.49
C VAL A 183 -8.31 1.73 0.61
N GLU A 184 -8.56 2.49 1.69
CA GLU A 184 -7.67 2.54 2.86
C GLU A 184 -7.43 1.16 3.45
N ALA A 185 -8.50 0.39 3.66
CA ALA A 185 -8.41 -0.98 4.15
C ALA A 185 -7.61 -1.89 3.21
N LEU A 186 -7.70 -1.68 1.89
CA LEU A 186 -6.92 -2.42 0.91
C LEU A 186 -5.42 -2.06 0.95
N LEU A 187 -5.09 -0.78 1.13
CA LEU A 187 -3.70 -0.33 1.32
C LEU A 187 -3.12 -0.93 2.60
N ASP A 188 -3.87 -0.89 3.71
CA ASP A 188 -3.47 -1.49 4.98
C ASP A 188 -3.33 -3.02 4.90
N ASP A 189 -4.23 -3.72 4.21
CA ASP A 189 -4.12 -5.18 3.99
C ASP A 189 -2.89 -5.53 3.13
N THR A 190 -2.50 -4.66 2.22
CA THR A 190 -1.27 -4.84 1.43
C THR A 190 -0.03 -4.79 2.33
N ILE A 191 0.04 -3.81 3.23
CA ILE A 191 1.12 -3.71 4.22
C ILE A 191 1.05 -4.88 5.22
N GLY A 192 -0.14 -5.25 5.69
CA GLY A 192 -0.33 -6.41 6.55
C GLY A 192 0.05 -7.73 5.88
N SER A 193 -0.06 -7.82 4.56
CA SER A 193 0.42 -8.97 3.79
C SER A 193 1.94 -9.09 3.82
N LEU A 194 2.67 -7.97 3.75
CA LEU A 194 4.12 -7.96 3.98
C LEU A 194 4.46 -8.55 5.37
N ALA A 195 3.77 -8.10 6.43
CA ALA A 195 3.97 -8.61 7.79
C ALA A 195 3.74 -10.13 7.90
N ARG A 196 2.71 -10.65 7.21
CA ARG A 196 2.38 -12.07 7.21
C ARG A 196 3.44 -12.91 6.49
N MET A 197 4.01 -12.39 5.41
CA MET A 197 4.98 -13.09 4.57
C MET A 197 6.41 -12.97 5.07
N VAL A 198 6.77 -11.98 5.88
CA VAL A 198 8.15 -11.88 6.40
C VAL A 198 8.16 -12.32 7.86
N PRO A 199 8.80 -13.46 8.21
CA PRO A 199 8.76 -14.00 9.57
C PRO A 199 9.21 -13.03 10.65
N GLY A 200 10.16 -12.12 10.37
CA GLY A 200 10.61 -11.10 11.32
C GLY A 200 9.62 -9.96 11.57
N LEU A 201 8.63 -9.76 10.68
CA LEU A 201 7.70 -8.62 10.71
C LEU A 201 6.32 -8.95 11.28
N PHE A 202 6.03 -10.21 11.61
CA PHE A 202 4.66 -10.66 11.92
C PHE A 202 3.96 -9.99 13.11
N ARG A 203 4.72 -9.35 14.00
CA ARG A 203 4.19 -8.63 15.17
C ARG A 203 3.90 -7.16 14.90
N LEU A 204 4.31 -6.65 13.74
CA LEU A 204 4.19 -5.24 13.38
C LEU A 204 2.87 -4.99 12.65
N GLY A 205 2.20 -3.91 13.03
CA GLY A 205 1.01 -3.43 12.33
C GLY A 205 1.37 -2.57 11.11
N PRO A 206 0.37 -2.18 10.28
CA PRO A 206 0.60 -1.30 9.14
C PRO A 206 1.27 0.04 9.51
N ALA A 207 0.90 0.62 10.65
CA ALA A 207 1.51 1.86 11.14
C ALA A 207 2.99 1.70 11.49
N ASP A 208 3.35 0.61 12.19
CA ASP A 208 4.74 0.30 12.54
C ASP A 208 5.58 0.06 11.28
N LEU A 209 5.03 -0.67 10.31
CA LEU A 209 5.71 -0.96 9.05
C LEU A 209 5.95 0.30 8.20
N ARG A 210 5.00 1.23 8.18
CA ARG A 210 5.20 2.55 7.56
C ARG A 210 6.36 3.30 8.19
N LEU A 211 6.36 3.36 9.53
CA LEU A 211 7.34 4.13 10.29
C LEU A 211 8.75 3.53 10.21
N MET A 212 8.87 2.22 10.41
CA MET A 212 10.16 1.53 10.55
C MET A 212 10.79 1.16 9.20
N PHE A 213 9.96 0.86 8.19
CA PHE A 213 10.45 0.31 6.92
C PHE A 213 10.07 1.17 5.72
N LEU A 214 8.78 1.38 5.45
CA LEU A 214 8.36 1.96 4.17
C LEU A 214 8.76 3.43 4.02
N GLY A 215 8.69 4.20 5.10
CA GLY A 215 9.00 5.64 5.14
C GLY A 215 10.49 5.99 5.18
N ARG A 216 11.38 5.00 5.03
CA ARG A 216 12.83 5.22 5.12
C ARG A 216 13.34 6.18 4.06
N ARG A 217 14.38 6.91 4.43
CA ARG A 217 15.11 7.77 3.51
C ARG A 217 16.06 6.96 2.65
N GLY A 218 16.48 7.57 1.57
CA GLY A 218 17.40 6.98 0.62
C GLY A 218 17.84 8.00 -0.41
N THR A 219 18.52 7.50 -1.43
CA THR A 219 18.89 8.29 -2.60
C THR A 219 18.52 7.58 -3.88
N VAL A 220 18.21 8.35 -4.91
CA VAL A 220 18.01 7.87 -6.28
C VAL A 220 19.16 8.40 -7.14
N SER A 221 19.83 7.52 -7.85
CA SER A 221 20.82 7.87 -8.85
C SER A 221 20.49 7.18 -10.18
N HIS A 222 21.14 7.60 -11.26
CA HIS A 222 21.00 6.98 -12.57
C HIS A 222 22.40 6.73 -13.14
N ASP A 223 22.73 5.49 -13.46
CA ASP A 223 24.08 5.11 -13.90
C ASP A 223 24.28 5.17 -15.42
N GLY A 224 23.23 5.53 -16.16
CA GLY A 224 23.21 5.60 -17.62
C GLY A 224 22.37 4.49 -18.25
N GLU A 225 22.23 3.35 -17.57
CA GLU A 225 21.40 2.22 -18.02
C GLU A 225 20.07 2.16 -17.27
N GLY A 226 20.07 2.51 -15.98
CA GLY A 226 18.85 2.49 -15.17
C GLY A 226 18.94 3.34 -13.90
N PHE A 227 17.84 3.33 -13.16
CA PHE A 227 17.78 3.97 -11.84
C PHE A 227 18.25 3.01 -10.75
N ILE A 228 19.04 3.54 -9.82
CA ILE A 228 19.49 2.86 -8.62
C ILE A 228 18.86 3.56 -7.41
N VAL A 229 18.23 2.77 -6.55
CA VAL A 229 17.67 3.21 -5.27
C VAL A 229 18.55 2.71 -4.13
N ASP A 230 19.20 3.63 -3.42
CA ASP A 230 19.90 3.36 -2.18
C ASP A 230 18.97 3.58 -1.01
N VAL A 231 18.81 2.58 -0.14
CA VAL A 231 18.02 2.71 1.08
C VAL A 231 18.98 2.92 2.27
N GLU A 232 18.76 3.97 3.06
CA GLU A 232 19.55 4.19 4.28
C GLU A 232 19.38 3.00 5.21
N ALA A 233 20.48 2.43 5.72
CA ALA A 233 20.51 1.27 6.62
C ALA A 233 20.11 1.61 8.08
N ASP A 234 19.57 0.64 8.81
CA ASP A 234 19.08 0.80 10.18
C ASP A 234 19.14 -0.54 10.93
N ALA A 235 19.24 -0.49 12.26
CA ALA A 235 19.29 -1.70 13.09
C ALA A 235 18.07 -2.61 12.92
N THR A 236 16.91 -2.06 12.55
CA THR A 236 15.67 -2.82 12.29
C THR A 236 15.75 -3.73 11.07
N ASP A 237 16.75 -3.54 10.18
CA ASP A 237 16.98 -4.40 8.99
C ASP A 237 17.24 -5.86 9.33
N VAL A 238 17.66 -6.15 10.57
CA VAL A 238 17.79 -7.52 11.07
C VAL A 238 16.48 -8.33 10.92
N LEU A 239 15.32 -7.66 10.94
CA LEU A 239 14.01 -8.28 10.78
C LEU A 239 13.70 -8.68 9.32
N LEU A 240 14.47 -8.15 8.35
CA LEU A 240 14.33 -8.44 6.92
C LEU A 240 15.19 -9.63 6.46
N ARG A 241 16.00 -10.25 7.34
CA ARG A 241 16.88 -11.39 6.99
C ARG A 241 16.18 -12.59 6.35
N GLN A 242 14.88 -12.75 6.58
CA GLN A 242 14.06 -13.83 6.04
C GLN A 242 13.05 -13.33 5.00
N LEU A 243 13.40 -12.26 4.27
CA LEU A 243 12.62 -11.82 3.13
C LEU A 243 12.59 -12.96 2.10
N PRO A 244 11.41 -13.35 1.58
CA PRO A 244 11.29 -14.53 0.73
C PRO A 244 11.46 -14.22 -0.76
N TRP A 245 11.84 -12.98 -1.11
CA TRP A 245 12.08 -12.49 -2.46
C TRP A 245 13.32 -11.59 -2.49
N PRO A 246 14.01 -11.47 -3.63
CA PRO A 246 15.13 -10.55 -3.76
C PRO A 246 14.67 -9.09 -3.70
N LEU A 247 15.50 -8.22 -3.11
CA LEU A 247 15.28 -6.78 -3.13
C LEU A 247 15.74 -6.11 -4.43
N SER A 248 16.65 -6.76 -5.14
CA SER A 248 17.25 -6.25 -6.37
C SER A 248 17.54 -7.41 -7.34
N PRO A 249 17.34 -7.23 -8.65
CA PRO A 249 16.66 -6.08 -9.26
C PRO A 249 15.14 -6.13 -9.04
N ILE A 250 14.48 -4.97 -9.05
CA ILE A 250 13.01 -4.88 -9.08
C ILE A 250 12.55 -4.88 -10.52
N ALA A 251 11.90 -5.98 -10.91
CA ALA A 251 11.22 -6.12 -12.19
C ALA A 251 9.71 -6.10 -11.98
N LEU A 252 9.03 -5.12 -12.56
CA LEU A 252 7.57 -5.03 -12.58
C LEU A 252 7.09 -5.10 -14.04
N PRO A 253 5.87 -5.63 -14.29
CA PRO A 253 5.37 -5.88 -15.64
C PRO A 253 5.40 -4.68 -16.59
N TRP A 254 5.25 -3.49 -16.03
CA TRP A 254 5.08 -2.22 -16.73
C TRP A 254 6.37 -1.38 -16.75
N LEU A 255 7.45 -1.84 -16.10
CA LEU A 255 8.72 -1.13 -16.15
C LEU A 255 9.44 -1.42 -17.47
N ALA A 256 9.98 -0.37 -18.08
CA ALA A 256 10.78 -0.49 -19.30
C ALA A 256 12.16 -1.10 -19.03
N ALA A 257 12.70 -0.89 -17.82
CA ALA A 257 13.95 -1.47 -17.34
C ALA A 257 13.82 -1.79 -15.84
N PRO A 258 14.50 -2.84 -15.34
CA PRO A 258 14.52 -3.13 -13.91
C PRO A 258 15.13 -1.99 -13.10
N LEU A 259 14.65 -1.79 -11.87
CA LEU A 259 15.23 -0.84 -10.92
C LEU A 259 16.22 -1.57 -10.03
N ALA A 260 17.45 -1.08 -9.95
CA ALA A 260 18.43 -1.62 -9.01
C ALA A 260 18.15 -1.07 -7.61
N VAL A 261 18.23 -1.92 -6.59
CA VAL A 261 18.09 -1.52 -5.19
C VAL A 261 19.35 -1.93 -4.43
N ARG A 262 19.90 -1.00 -3.64
CA ARG A 262 20.98 -1.27 -2.71
C ARG A 262 20.44 -1.08 -1.29
N TRP A 263 20.33 -2.18 -0.55
CA TRP A 263 19.86 -2.19 0.82
C TRP A 263 20.75 -3.12 1.64
N VAL A 264 21.56 -2.52 2.50
CA VAL A 264 22.59 -3.21 3.30
C VAL A 264 21.95 -4.36 4.09
N GLY A 265 22.52 -5.56 3.97
CA GLY A 265 22.04 -6.79 4.62
C GLY A 265 21.28 -7.76 3.71
N HIS A 266 21.14 -7.45 2.42
CA HIS A 266 20.60 -8.35 1.40
C HIS A 266 21.53 -8.57 0.19
N ASP A 267 22.72 -7.96 0.20
CA ASP A 267 23.79 -8.24 -0.75
C ASP A 267 24.67 -9.36 -0.18
N ALA A 268 24.27 -10.62 -0.40
CA ALA A 268 25.11 -11.80 -0.18
C ALA A 268 24.76 -12.90 -1.18
#